data_AF-A0A218YSB7-F1
#
_entry.id   AF-A0A218YSB7-F1
#
_cell.length_a   1.000
_cell.length_b   1.000
_cell.length_c   1.000
_cell.angle_alpha   90.00
_cell.angle_beta   90.00
_cell.angle_gamma   90.00
#
_symmetry.space_group_name_H-M   'P 1'
#
loop_
_entity.id
_entity.type
_entity.pdbx_description
1 polymer ?
#
loop_
_entity_poly.entity_id
_entity_poly.type
_entity_poly.pdbx_seq_one_letter_code
_entity_poly.pdbx_strand_id
1 'polypeptide(L)'
;MSSSPTPKYLALPTKPTTDNHQELWLMPLSNCHLTALEITHSLTEYQISAIVEDLGPTVAEEMTDYTYTHRARLIKPALSYDGAAVALSFLPAAGEGLAVTSPQDTLARTEKDDEFTYHHLRRDLFDIASSSGIKVDSRYIVPSSHITVGRFLTQEDHDSPERMIRFIELIEETNAWLKKEFWPVGRERRPEGEWIVGQERGLDYRKGALWYGGGSTVRIGKGF
;
A
#
# COMPACT_ATOMS: atom_id res chain seq x y z
N MET A 1 16.35 27.20 -25.89
CA MET A 1 16.38 25.73 -25.70
C MET A 1 16.93 25.48 -24.30
N SER A 2 16.05 25.31 -23.32
CA SER A 2 16.39 25.14 -21.91
C SER A 2 16.28 23.66 -21.57
N SER A 3 17.40 23.04 -21.20
CA SER A 3 17.48 21.65 -20.80
C SER A 3 17.11 21.52 -19.32
N SER A 4 15.99 20.85 -19.04
CA SER A 4 15.56 20.47 -17.69
C SER A 4 16.54 19.45 -17.08
N PRO A 5 16.87 19.53 -15.78
CA PRO A 5 17.71 18.54 -15.13
C PRO A 5 16.89 17.30 -14.77
N THR A 6 17.40 16.13 -15.17
CA THR A 6 16.91 14.79 -14.83
C THR A 6 16.95 14.57 -13.31
N PRO A 7 15.92 13.99 -12.68
CA PRO A 7 15.94 13.70 -11.25
C PRO A 7 16.99 12.63 -10.95
N LYS A 8 17.87 12.93 -9.99
CA LYS A 8 18.83 11.97 -9.43
C LYS A 8 18.06 10.97 -8.58
N TYR A 9 17.80 9.79 -9.12
CA TYR A 9 17.44 8.63 -8.31
C TYR A 9 18.57 8.38 -7.31
N LEU A 10 18.24 8.28 -6.02
CA LEU A 10 19.16 7.78 -5.00
C LEU A 10 19.66 6.41 -5.46
N ALA A 11 20.92 6.33 -5.89
CA ALA A 11 21.57 5.07 -6.14
C ALA A 11 21.70 4.34 -4.79
N LEU A 12 20.97 3.22 -4.64
CA LEU A 12 21.25 2.28 -3.57
C LEU A 12 22.71 1.82 -3.72
N PRO A 13 23.51 1.78 -2.63
CA PRO A 13 24.92 1.44 -2.72
C PRO A 13 25.07 0.01 -3.24
N THR A 14 25.65 -0.13 -4.43
CA THR A 14 26.08 -1.41 -4.98
C THR A 14 27.51 -1.66 -4.56
N LYS A 15 27.70 -2.53 -3.56
CA LYS A 15 28.92 -3.31 -3.41
C LYS A 15 28.55 -4.76 -3.67
N PRO A 16 29.18 -5.45 -4.65
CA PRO A 16 29.04 -6.88 -4.76
C PRO A 16 29.97 -7.49 -3.69
N THR A 17 29.41 -7.81 -2.52
CA THR A 17 30.03 -8.77 -1.61
C THR A 17 29.59 -10.15 -2.04
N THR A 18 30.56 -10.97 -2.47
CA THR A 18 30.38 -12.36 -2.91
C THR A 18 30.11 -13.32 -1.74
N ASP A 19 29.35 -12.87 -0.74
CA ASP A 19 28.97 -13.66 0.44
C ASP A 19 27.67 -13.13 1.07
N ASN A 20 26.73 -12.69 0.22
CA ASN A 20 25.41 -12.26 0.66
C ASN A 20 24.42 -13.40 0.43
N HIS A 21 24.30 -14.28 1.40
CA HIS A 21 23.05 -14.98 1.67
C HIS A 21 22.00 -13.91 2.03
N GLN A 22 21.38 -13.28 1.03
CA GLN A 22 20.22 -12.41 1.29
C GLN A 22 19.04 -13.32 1.62
N GLU A 23 18.94 -13.69 2.89
CA GLU A 23 17.82 -14.49 3.44
C GLU A 23 16.51 -13.68 3.49
N LEU A 24 16.59 -12.37 3.28
CA LEU A 24 15.47 -11.48 3.00
C LEU A 24 15.44 -11.09 1.51
N TRP A 25 14.41 -11.53 0.79
CA TRP A 25 14.13 -11.06 -0.56
C TRP A 25 13.37 -9.73 -0.51
N LEU A 26 13.98 -8.66 -1.02
CA LEU A 26 13.34 -7.34 -1.10
C LEU A 26 12.42 -7.25 -2.33
N MET A 27 11.22 -6.71 -2.11
CA MET A 27 10.26 -6.44 -3.18
C MET A 27 10.82 -5.36 -4.11
N PRO A 28 10.87 -5.58 -5.44
CA PRO A 28 11.20 -4.52 -6.38
C PRO A 28 10.22 -3.35 -6.23
N LEU A 29 10.72 -2.10 -6.27
CA LEU A 29 9.88 -0.91 -6.07
C LEU A 29 8.70 -0.84 -7.05
N SER A 30 8.88 -1.29 -8.30
CA SER A 30 7.81 -1.36 -9.30
C SER A 30 6.67 -2.32 -8.94
N ASN A 31 6.92 -3.24 -8.02
CA ASN A 31 6.00 -4.29 -7.59
C ASN A 31 5.40 -3.99 -6.21
N CYS A 32 5.93 -3.00 -5.49
CA CYS A 32 5.36 -2.51 -4.24
C CYS A 32 3.95 -1.97 -4.50
N HIS A 33 2.98 -2.53 -3.78
CA HIS A 33 1.59 -2.10 -3.84
C HIS A 33 0.92 -2.32 -2.48
N LEU A 34 -0.17 -1.60 -2.27
CA LEU A 34 -1.08 -1.79 -1.14
C LEU A 34 -2.39 -2.36 -1.68
N THR A 35 -2.81 -3.49 -1.11
CA THR A 35 -4.01 -4.22 -1.58
C THR A 35 -5.26 -3.67 -0.91
N ALA A 36 -6.11 -2.99 -1.68
CA ALA A 36 -7.41 -2.49 -1.20
C ALA A 36 -8.44 -3.61 -1.00
N LEU A 37 -8.51 -4.58 -1.91
CA LEU A 37 -9.37 -5.75 -1.80
C LEU A 37 -8.72 -6.96 -2.51
N GLU A 38 -8.77 -8.13 -1.90
CA GLU A 38 -8.43 -9.40 -2.55
C GLU A 38 -9.74 -10.17 -2.80
N ILE A 39 -10.16 -10.30 -4.06
CA ILE A 39 -11.43 -10.99 -4.38
C ILE A 39 -11.32 -12.50 -4.11
N THR A 40 -10.21 -13.12 -4.49
CA THR A 40 -9.99 -14.56 -4.34
C THR A 40 -8.49 -14.88 -4.40
N HIS A 41 -8.12 -16.10 -4.03
CA HIS A 41 -6.76 -16.62 -4.18
C HIS A 41 -6.75 -18.12 -4.56
N SER A 42 -5.59 -18.64 -4.99
CA SER A 42 -5.35 -20.08 -5.20
C SER A 42 -6.30 -20.79 -6.18
N LEU A 43 -6.84 -20.08 -7.17
CA LEU A 43 -7.69 -20.65 -8.22
C LEU A 43 -6.93 -20.84 -9.54
N THR A 44 -7.49 -21.67 -10.42
CA THR A 44 -6.98 -21.86 -11.79
C THR A 44 -7.23 -20.60 -12.65
N GLU A 45 -6.45 -20.45 -13.73
CA GLU A 45 -6.62 -19.32 -14.66
C GLU A 45 -8.03 -19.24 -15.26
N TYR A 46 -8.65 -20.39 -15.55
CA TYR A 46 -10.03 -20.47 -16.03
C TYR A 46 -11.02 -19.90 -15.02
N GLN A 47 -10.90 -20.31 -13.74
CA GLN A 47 -11.77 -19.81 -12.67
C GLN A 47 -11.56 -18.32 -12.42
N ILE A 48 -10.31 -17.84 -12.44
CA ILE A 48 -10.02 -16.40 -12.32
C ILE A 48 -10.62 -15.61 -13.50
N SER A 49 -10.54 -16.15 -14.72
CA SER A 49 -11.11 -15.48 -15.88
C SER A 49 -12.64 -15.41 -15.84
N ALA A 50 -13.30 -16.47 -15.37
CA ALA A 50 -14.74 -16.47 -15.13
C ALA A 50 -15.14 -15.39 -14.09
N ILE A 51 -14.42 -15.28 -12.98
CA ILE A 51 -14.68 -14.23 -11.97
C ILE A 51 -14.52 -12.82 -12.56
N VAL A 52 -13.51 -12.61 -13.41
CA VAL A 52 -13.30 -11.31 -14.08
C VAL A 52 -14.44 -10.98 -15.04
N GLU A 53 -14.93 -11.98 -15.77
CA GLU A 53 -16.09 -11.85 -16.66
C GLU A 53 -17.38 -11.57 -15.88
N ASP A 54 -17.63 -12.33 -14.81
CA ASP A 54 -18.80 -12.22 -13.95
C ASP A 54 -18.87 -10.86 -13.21
N LEU A 55 -17.72 -10.33 -12.75
CA LEU A 55 -17.65 -8.98 -12.17
C LEU A 55 -18.03 -7.93 -13.22
N GLY A 56 -17.59 -8.13 -14.45
CA GLY A 56 -17.94 -7.30 -15.60
C GLY A 56 -17.30 -5.90 -15.58
N PRO A 57 -17.37 -5.18 -16.71
CA PRO A 57 -16.67 -3.90 -16.89
C PRO A 57 -17.27 -2.77 -16.04
N THR A 58 -18.58 -2.77 -15.80
CA THR A 58 -19.27 -1.71 -15.06
C THR A 58 -18.87 -1.70 -13.58
N VAL A 59 -18.90 -2.84 -12.91
CA VAL A 59 -18.51 -2.96 -11.51
C VAL A 59 -17.00 -2.75 -11.35
N ALA A 60 -16.21 -3.30 -12.29
CA ALA A 60 -14.77 -3.06 -12.31
C ALA A 60 -14.44 -1.55 -12.42
N GLU A 61 -15.16 -0.80 -13.25
CA GLU A 61 -15.04 0.66 -13.36
C GLU A 61 -15.42 1.37 -12.06
N GLU A 62 -16.59 1.06 -11.50
CA GLU A 62 -17.06 1.65 -10.25
C GLU A 62 -16.03 1.46 -9.12
N MET A 63 -15.51 0.24 -8.96
CA MET A 63 -14.51 -0.06 -7.94
C MET A 63 -13.18 0.67 -8.19
N THR A 64 -12.69 0.67 -9.43
CA THR A 64 -11.35 1.22 -9.71
C THR A 64 -11.32 2.74 -9.75
N ASP A 65 -12.44 3.39 -10.08
CA ASP A 65 -12.60 4.85 -10.04
C ASP A 65 -13.07 5.34 -8.66
N TYR A 66 -13.38 4.45 -7.71
CA TYR A 66 -14.00 4.80 -6.42
C TYR A 66 -13.22 5.86 -5.63
N THR A 67 -11.88 5.79 -5.69
CA THR A 67 -10.98 6.74 -5.00
C THR A 67 -11.02 8.15 -5.59
N TYR A 68 -11.58 8.34 -6.78
CA TYR A 68 -11.70 9.66 -7.40
C TYR A 68 -12.53 10.62 -6.54
N THR A 69 -13.62 10.11 -5.95
CA THR A 69 -14.52 10.83 -5.05
C THR A 69 -14.34 10.44 -3.58
N HIS A 70 -13.80 9.26 -3.27
CA HIS A 70 -13.61 8.76 -1.90
C HIS A 70 -12.13 8.65 -1.53
N ARG A 71 -11.57 9.77 -1.07
CA ARG A 71 -10.11 9.94 -0.94
C ARG A 71 -9.64 9.63 0.47
N ALA A 72 -9.37 8.35 0.74
CA ALA A 72 -8.78 7.92 2.00
C ALA A 72 -7.32 8.35 2.10
N ARG A 73 -6.94 8.96 3.23
CA ARG A 73 -5.57 9.40 3.51
C ARG A 73 -4.90 8.49 4.54
N LEU A 74 -3.70 8.07 4.20
CA LEU A 74 -2.81 7.23 5.01
C LEU A 74 -1.61 8.06 5.44
N ILE A 75 -1.20 7.91 6.70
CA ILE A 75 -0.07 8.62 7.31
C ILE A 75 0.70 7.68 8.23
N LYS A 76 1.74 8.21 8.89
CA LYS A 76 2.46 7.53 9.97
C LYS A 76 3.04 6.17 9.53
N PRO A 77 3.91 6.16 8.49
CA PRO A 77 4.55 4.94 8.03
C PRO A 77 5.36 4.29 9.16
N ALA A 78 5.27 2.97 9.28
CA ALA A 78 6.05 2.15 10.21
C ALA A 78 6.29 0.76 9.62
N LEU A 79 7.50 0.23 9.80
CA LEU A 79 7.79 -1.17 9.55
C LEU A 79 7.12 -2.06 10.60
N SER A 80 6.60 -3.17 10.09
CA SER A 80 5.99 -4.27 10.82
C SER A 80 6.46 -5.58 10.19
N TYR A 81 6.44 -6.67 10.93
CA TYR A 81 6.83 -7.97 10.43
C TYR A 81 6.01 -9.09 11.08
N ASP A 82 5.96 -10.23 10.42
CA ASP A 82 5.44 -11.49 10.97
C ASP A 82 6.41 -12.64 10.64
N GLY A 83 5.97 -13.89 10.72
CA GLY A 83 6.83 -15.04 10.38
C GLY A 83 7.19 -15.16 8.89
N ALA A 84 6.53 -14.41 8.00
CA ALA A 84 6.66 -14.55 6.55
C ALA A 84 7.27 -13.33 5.86
N ALA A 85 7.06 -12.12 6.39
CA ALA A 85 7.42 -10.91 5.67
C ALA A 85 7.70 -9.70 6.58
N VAL A 86 8.30 -8.69 5.96
CA VAL A 86 8.38 -7.31 6.46
C VAL A 86 7.47 -6.43 5.59
N ALA A 87 6.69 -5.58 6.23
CA ALA A 87 5.74 -4.68 5.59
C ALA A 87 5.86 -3.25 6.12
N LEU A 88 5.76 -2.28 5.21
CA LEU A 88 5.57 -0.87 5.53
C LEU A 88 4.07 -0.61 5.70
N SER A 89 3.65 -0.39 6.94
CA SER A 89 2.27 -0.14 7.34
C SER A 89 2.01 1.35 7.56
N PHE A 90 0.76 1.75 7.35
CA PHE A 90 0.26 3.11 7.54
C PHE A 90 -0.98 3.12 8.42
N LEU A 91 -1.26 4.26 9.05
CA LEU A 91 -2.50 4.50 9.78
C LEU A 91 -3.44 5.40 8.99
N PRO A 92 -4.77 5.21 9.07
CA PRO A 92 -5.72 6.21 8.60
C PRO A 92 -5.49 7.55 9.28
N ALA A 93 -5.50 8.63 8.50
CA ALA A 93 -5.50 9.96 9.06
C ALA A 93 -6.85 10.31 9.71
N ALA A 94 -6.81 11.21 10.69
CA ALA A 94 -7.94 11.75 11.45
C ALA A 94 -7.76 13.27 11.67
N GLY A 95 -7.28 13.99 10.65
CA GLY A 95 -7.06 15.44 10.70
C GLY A 95 -5.63 15.88 11.02
N GLU A 96 -4.68 14.96 11.23
CA GLU A 96 -3.31 15.33 11.61
C GLU A 96 -2.61 16.12 10.50
N GLY A 97 -1.95 17.21 10.90
CA GLY A 97 -1.21 18.08 9.98
C GLY A 97 -2.09 18.93 9.06
N LEU A 98 -3.42 18.85 9.12
CA LEU A 98 -4.28 19.73 8.34
C LEU A 98 -4.38 21.10 9.02
N ALA A 99 -4.12 22.15 8.25
CA ALA A 99 -4.30 23.53 8.69
C ALA A 99 -5.79 23.83 8.87
N VAL A 100 -6.10 24.81 9.72
CA VAL A 100 -7.43 25.43 9.71
C VAL A 100 -7.56 26.14 8.37
N THR A 101 -8.37 25.58 7.47
CA THR A 101 -8.54 26.14 6.14
C THR A 101 -9.24 27.49 6.23
N SER A 102 -8.74 28.48 5.49
CA SER A 102 -9.50 29.71 5.27
C SER A 102 -10.75 29.35 4.47
N PRO A 103 -11.93 29.92 4.74
CA PRO A 103 -13.17 29.62 4.02
C PRO A 103 -13.09 29.77 2.49
N GLN A 104 -12.05 30.43 1.98
CA GLN A 104 -11.81 30.67 0.56
C GLN A 104 -10.94 29.60 -0.11
N ASP A 105 -10.23 28.76 0.64
CA ASP A 105 -9.41 27.67 0.06
C ASP A 105 -10.23 26.38 -0.05
N THR A 106 -11.06 26.35 -1.09
CA THR A 106 -11.96 25.21 -1.39
C THR A 106 -11.22 23.98 -1.90
N LEU A 107 -9.91 24.07 -2.17
CA LEU A 107 -9.08 22.97 -2.65
C LEU A 107 -8.28 22.31 -1.51
N ALA A 108 -8.16 22.97 -0.36
CA ALA A 108 -7.46 22.42 0.79
C ALA A 108 -8.28 21.33 1.50
N ARG A 109 -7.62 20.20 1.78
CA ARG A 109 -8.18 19.11 2.57
C ARG A 109 -8.44 19.55 4.01
N THR A 110 -9.57 19.14 4.55
CA THR A 110 -10.08 19.45 5.89
C THR A 110 -10.15 18.19 6.76
N GLU A 111 -10.32 18.35 8.07
CA GLU A 111 -10.53 17.22 8.99
C GLU A 111 -11.74 16.35 8.57
N LYS A 112 -12.77 16.96 7.96
CA LYS A 112 -13.95 16.24 7.45
C LYS A 112 -13.61 15.26 6.34
N ASP A 113 -12.62 15.57 5.50
CA ASP A 113 -12.19 14.67 4.43
C ASP A 113 -11.53 13.40 4.99
N ASP A 114 -10.98 13.44 6.21
CA ASP A 114 -10.40 12.29 6.89
C ASP A 114 -11.46 11.43 7.62
N GLU A 115 -12.73 11.85 7.68
CA GLU A 115 -13.84 10.97 8.14
C GLU A 115 -13.97 9.73 7.24
N PHE A 116 -13.63 9.85 5.96
CA PHE A 116 -13.53 8.72 5.06
C PHE A 116 -12.16 8.04 5.18
N THR A 117 -12.10 6.99 6.00
CA THR A 117 -10.87 6.23 6.25
C THR A 117 -10.61 5.14 5.21
N TYR A 118 -9.39 4.61 5.20
CA TYR A 118 -9.05 3.43 4.40
C TYR A 118 -9.91 2.21 4.74
N HIS A 119 -10.41 2.09 5.97
CA HIS A 119 -11.34 1.01 6.32
C HIS A 119 -12.70 1.17 5.66
N HIS A 120 -13.19 2.42 5.50
CA HIS A 120 -14.39 2.69 4.71
C HIS A 120 -14.19 2.28 3.25
N LEU A 121 -13.05 2.67 2.64
CA LEU A 121 -12.71 2.25 1.28
C LEU A 121 -12.78 0.72 1.11
N ARG A 122 -12.15 -0.04 2.01
CA ARG A 122 -12.15 -1.51 1.93
C ARG A 122 -13.55 -2.11 2.07
N ARG A 123 -14.34 -1.63 3.02
CA ARG A 123 -15.73 -2.06 3.22
C ARG A 123 -16.56 -1.78 1.98
N ASP A 124 -16.49 -0.57 1.47
CA ASP A 124 -17.33 -0.15 0.36
C ASP A 124 -16.95 -0.92 -0.94
N LEU A 125 -15.66 -1.18 -1.18
CA LEU A 125 -15.21 -2.06 -2.26
C LEU A 125 -15.69 -3.51 -2.10
N PHE A 126 -15.69 -4.03 -0.86
CA PHE A 126 -16.24 -5.35 -0.57
C PHE A 126 -17.75 -5.40 -0.86
N ASP A 127 -18.50 -4.37 -0.45
CA ASP A 127 -19.94 -4.28 -0.66
C ASP A 127 -20.28 -4.17 -2.15
N ILE A 128 -19.54 -3.35 -2.91
CA ILE A 128 -19.69 -3.25 -4.36
C ILE A 128 -19.47 -4.61 -5.03
N ALA A 129 -18.33 -5.27 -4.75
CA ALA A 129 -18.03 -6.59 -5.33
C ALA A 129 -19.06 -7.67 -4.92
N SER A 130 -19.49 -7.68 -3.66
CA SER A 130 -20.46 -8.65 -3.17
C SER A 130 -21.85 -8.44 -3.77
N SER A 131 -22.24 -7.18 -3.98
CA SER A 131 -23.54 -6.82 -4.58
C SER A 131 -23.66 -7.23 -6.06
N SER A 132 -22.53 -7.43 -6.75
CA SER A 132 -22.50 -7.94 -8.12
C SER A 132 -22.64 -9.46 -8.22
N GLY A 133 -22.80 -10.16 -7.09
CA GLY A 133 -22.93 -11.62 -7.03
C GLY A 133 -21.58 -12.36 -6.97
N ILE A 134 -20.45 -11.64 -6.94
CA ILE A 134 -19.13 -12.26 -6.75
C ILE A 134 -18.93 -12.62 -5.29
N LYS A 135 -18.52 -13.87 -5.03
CA LYS A 135 -18.05 -14.27 -3.71
C LYS A 135 -16.65 -13.71 -3.48
N VAL A 136 -16.51 -12.83 -2.49
CA VAL A 136 -15.21 -12.39 -1.98
C VAL A 136 -14.68 -13.42 -0.99
N ASP A 137 -13.54 -14.04 -1.30
CA ASP A 137 -12.86 -15.09 -0.54
C ASP A 137 -11.39 -14.68 -0.31
N SER A 138 -11.20 -13.61 0.46
CA SER A 138 -9.88 -13.07 0.78
C SER A 138 -9.14 -13.97 1.76
N ARG A 139 -7.84 -14.19 1.54
CA ARG A 139 -6.97 -14.90 2.50
C ARG A 139 -6.75 -14.09 3.77
N TYR A 140 -6.64 -12.76 3.62
CA TYR A 140 -6.37 -11.82 4.71
C TYR A 140 -7.54 -10.86 4.86
N ILE A 141 -8.33 -11.08 5.91
CA ILE A 141 -9.48 -10.24 6.27
C ILE A 141 -9.10 -9.10 7.23
N VAL A 142 -7.91 -9.16 7.85
CA VAL A 142 -7.44 -8.10 8.75
C VAL A 142 -7.26 -6.81 7.95
N PRO A 143 -7.93 -5.72 8.33
CA PRO A 143 -7.89 -4.49 7.55
C PRO A 143 -6.60 -3.73 7.87
N SER A 144 -5.49 -4.08 7.24
CA SER A 144 -4.23 -3.33 7.37
C SER A 144 -3.88 -2.61 6.07
N SER A 145 -3.53 -1.33 6.18
CA SER A 145 -2.94 -0.52 5.11
C SER A 145 -1.44 -0.76 5.09
N HIS A 146 -0.98 -1.75 4.33
CA HIS A 146 0.44 -2.09 4.27
C HIS A 146 0.91 -2.39 2.85
N ILE A 147 2.21 -2.21 2.64
CA ILE A 147 2.97 -2.64 1.47
C ILE A 147 3.94 -3.70 1.96
N THR A 148 3.92 -4.89 1.36
CA THR A 148 4.98 -5.88 1.61
C THR A 148 6.28 -5.38 0.96
N VAL A 149 7.32 -5.16 1.77
CA VAL A 149 8.62 -4.64 1.29
C VAL A 149 9.70 -5.71 1.23
N GLY A 150 9.52 -6.83 1.94
CA GLY A 150 10.40 -7.98 1.83
C GLY A 150 9.76 -9.26 2.34
N ARG A 151 10.28 -10.41 1.91
CA ARG A 151 9.85 -11.75 2.34
C ARG A 151 11.04 -12.55 2.81
N PHE A 152 10.86 -13.29 3.89
CA PHE A 152 11.88 -14.20 4.39
C PHE A 152 11.95 -15.44 3.48
N LEU A 153 13.16 -15.76 3.01
CA LEU A 153 13.46 -16.99 2.27
C LEU A 153 13.73 -18.15 3.23
N THR A 154 14.40 -17.84 4.34
CA THR A 154 14.62 -18.74 5.48
C THR A 154 14.35 -17.99 6.79
N GLN A 155 14.52 -18.67 7.93
CA GLN A 155 14.36 -18.06 9.25
C GLN A 155 15.70 -17.83 9.95
N GLU A 156 16.84 -18.03 9.24
CA GLU A 156 18.18 -18.03 9.84
C GLU A 156 18.57 -16.68 10.46
N ASP A 157 18.04 -15.58 9.93
CA ASP A 157 18.27 -14.23 10.45
C ASP A 157 17.66 -13.99 11.85
N HIS A 158 16.78 -14.88 12.30
CA HIS A 158 16.05 -14.74 13.57
C HIS A 158 15.72 -16.09 14.24
N ASP A 159 16.55 -17.11 13.97
CA ASP A 159 16.43 -18.48 14.51
C ASP A 159 16.96 -18.67 15.94
N SER A 160 17.63 -17.64 16.50
CA SER A 160 18.12 -17.60 17.88
C SER A 160 17.57 -16.38 18.62
N PRO A 161 17.43 -16.43 19.96
CA PRO A 161 17.02 -15.28 20.75
C PRO A 161 17.88 -14.02 20.51
N GLU A 162 19.19 -14.18 20.40
CA GLU A 162 20.13 -13.08 20.19
C GLU A 162 19.99 -12.47 18.80
N ARG A 163 19.73 -13.30 17.78
CA ARG A 163 19.47 -12.85 16.41
C ARG A 163 18.13 -12.12 16.31
N MET A 164 17.09 -12.66 16.93
CA MET A 164 15.78 -12.02 17.03
C MET A 164 15.85 -10.65 17.73
N ILE A 165 16.60 -10.53 18.83
CA ILE A 165 16.80 -9.24 19.52
C ILE A 165 17.41 -8.20 18.56
N ARG A 166 18.49 -8.55 17.84
CA ARG A 166 19.11 -7.63 16.87
C ARG A 166 18.18 -7.24 15.74
N PHE A 167 17.38 -8.20 15.26
CA PHE A 167 16.39 -7.93 14.23
C PHE A 167 15.31 -6.95 14.72
N ILE A 168 14.80 -7.15 15.94
CA ILE A 168 13.83 -6.23 16.57
C ILE A 168 14.44 -4.84 16.76
N GLU A 169 15.66 -4.76 17.28
CA GLU A 169 16.37 -3.49 17.49
C GLU A 169 16.50 -2.70 16.17
N LEU A 170 16.81 -3.37 15.06
CA LEU A 170 16.90 -2.73 13.74
C LEU A 170 15.53 -2.22 13.25
N ILE A 171 14.46 -2.98 13.46
CA ILE A 171 13.09 -2.55 13.13
C ILE A 171 12.70 -1.32 13.96
N GLU A 172 12.99 -1.33 15.26
CA GLU A 172 12.70 -0.21 16.17
C GLU A 172 13.52 1.04 15.83
N GLU A 173 14.81 0.89 15.50
CA GLU A 173 15.65 2.00 15.02
C GLU A 173 15.07 2.61 13.73
N THR A 174 14.68 1.75 12.78
CA THR A 174 14.08 2.19 11.52
C THR A 174 12.75 2.90 11.76
N ASN A 175 11.92 2.39 12.67
CA ASN A 175 10.64 3.00 13.05
C ASN A 175 10.82 4.34 13.76
N ALA A 176 11.84 4.48 14.61
CA ALA A 176 12.19 5.75 15.24
C ALA A 176 12.59 6.80 14.19
N TRP A 177 13.38 6.39 13.19
CA TRP A 177 13.71 7.23 12.05
C TRP A 177 12.47 7.61 11.22
N LEU A 178 11.63 6.63 10.84
CA LEU A 178 10.39 6.89 10.08
C LEU A 178 9.47 7.87 10.80
N LYS A 179 9.33 7.71 12.11
CA LYS A 179 8.54 8.61 12.95
C LYS A 179 9.09 10.02 12.95
N LYS A 180 10.41 10.18 13.11
CA LYS A 180 11.05 11.50 13.13
C LYS A 180 10.89 12.25 11.80
N GLU A 181 11.09 11.56 10.68
CA GLU A 181 11.13 12.18 9.36
C GLU A 181 9.74 12.36 8.73
N PHE A 182 8.84 11.38 8.89
CA PHE A 182 7.62 11.28 8.08
C PHE A 182 6.31 11.42 8.87
N TRP A 183 6.33 11.40 10.20
CA TRP A 183 5.09 11.57 10.96
C TRP A 183 4.77 13.05 11.18
N PRO A 184 3.47 13.43 11.15
CA PRO A 184 3.08 14.78 11.51
C PRO A 184 3.43 15.07 12.98
N VAL A 185 3.87 16.30 13.26
CA VAL A 185 4.20 16.78 14.62
C VAL A 185 3.20 17.86 15.01
N GLY A 186 2.18 17.48 15.80
CA GLY A 186 1.07 18.36 16.12
C GLY A 186 0.29 18.77 14.87
N ARG A 187 0.32 20.06 14.51
CA ARG A 187 -0.28 20.61 13.29
C ARG A 187 0.70 20.72 12.11
N GLU A 188 1.97 20.36 12.30
CA GLU A 188 2.95 20.33 11.21
C GLU A 188 2.72 19.09 10.34
N ARG A 189 2.36 19.31 9.07
CA ARG A 189 2.18 18.25 8.06
C ARG A 189 3.53 17.74 7.55
N ARG A 190 3.57 16.44 7.23
CA ARG A 190 4.68 15.80 6.48
C ARG A 190 4.12 15.17 5.20
N PRO A 191 3.98 15.93 4.09
CA PRO A 191 3.45 15.40 2.84
C PRO A 191 4.23 14.20 2.28
N GLU A 192 5.52 14.11 2.56
CA GLU A 192 6.39 13.00 2.14
C GLU A 192 6.07 11.69 2.88
N GLY A 193 5.40 11.79 4.03
CA GLY A 193 4.96 10.66 4.85
C GLY A 193 3.47 10.34 4.72
N GLU A 194 2.77 11.02 3.82
CA GLU A 194 1.35 10.76 3.56
C GLU A 194 1.14 10.09 2.21
N TRP A 195 0.03 9.38 2.11
CA TRP A 195 -0.46 8.83 0.86
C TRP A 195 -1.97 8.96 0.79
N ILE A 196 -2.46 9.68 -0.23
CA ILE A 196 -3.88 9.64 -0.57
C ILE A 196 -4.09 8.52 -1.58
N VAL A 197 -4.84 7.49 -1.18
CA VAL A 197 -5.00 6.27 -1.98
C VAL A 197 -5.65 6.61 -3.32
N GLY A 198 -5.03 6.17 -4.42
CA GLY A 198 -5.52 6.37 -5.78
C GLY A 198 -5.19 7.73 -6.41
N GLN A 199 -4.43 8.61 -5.75
CA GLN A 199 -4.10 9.95 -6.27
C GLN A 199 -3.48 9.91 -7.68
N GLU A 200 -2.53 9.01 -7.94
CA GLU A 200 -1.82 8.98 -9.23
C GLU A 200 -2.71 8.48 -10.39
N ARG A 201 -3.40 7.35 -10.19
CA ARG A 201 -4.07 6.61 -11.28
C ARG A 201 -5.29 5.80 -10.83
N GLY A 202 -5.88 6.11 -9.68
CA GLY A 202 -6.95 5.31 -9.08
C GLY A 202 -6.46 3.93 -8.64
N LEU A 203 -7.39 2.96 -8.51
CA LEU A 203 -7.03 1.59 -8.16
C LEU A 203 -6.69 0.77 -9.42
N ASP A 204 -5.74 -0.17 -9.28
CA ASP A 204 -5.34 -1.11 -10.32
C ASP A 204 -6.03 -2.47 -10.07
N TYR A 205 -7.05 -2.80 -10.86
CA TYR A 205 -7.69 -4.10 -10.82
C TYR A 205 -6.85 -5.10 -11.62
N ARG A 206 -6.26 -6.06 -10.91
CA ARG A 206 -5.30 -7.03 -11.48
C ARG A 206 -5.75 -8.47 -11.29
N LYS A 207 -5.22 -9.37 -12.13
CA LYS A 207 -5.38 -10.83 -12.02
C LYS A 207 -4.05 -11.57 -12.15
N GLY A 208 -3.97 -12.79 -11.61
CA GLY A 208 -2.81 -13.69 -11.75
C GLY A 208 -1.87 -13.71 -10.54
N ALA A 209 -0.57 -13.89 -10.76
CA ALA A 209 0.45 -14.07 -9.71
C ALA A 209 0.90 -12.74 -9.06
N LEU A 210 -0.04 -12.02 -8.44
CA LEU A 210 0.15 -10.65 -7.97
C LEU A 210 1.11 -10.50 -6.78
N TRP A 211 1.16 -11.51 -5.92
CA TRP A 211 1.86 -11.49 -4.63
C TRP A 211 3.39 -11.28 -4.70
N TYR A 212 3.97 -11.54 -5.87
CA TYR A 212 5.39 -11.39 -6.17
C TYR A 212 5.63 -10.40 -7.31
N GLY A 213 4.64 -9.56 -7.61
CA GLY A 213 4.71 -8.52 -8.65
C GLY A 213 4.46 -9.01 -10.08
N GLY A 214 3.91 -10.22 -10.25
CA GLY A 214 3.47 -10.71 -11.55
C GLY A 214 2.04 -10.29 -11.89
N GLY A 215 1.36 -11.18 -12.62
CA GLY A 215 -0.01 -10.98 -13.09
C GLY A 215 -0.15 -9.87 -14.12
N SER A 216 -1.40 -9.52 -14.44
CA SER A 216 -1.73 -8.48 -15.41
C SER A 216 -2.84 -7.57 -14.92
N THR A 217 -2.79 -6.33 -15.37
CA THR A 217 -3.86 -5.35 -15.18
C THR A 217 -5.04 -5.70 -16.06
N VAL A 218 -6.23 -5.70 -15.46
CA VAL A 218 -7.53 -5.78 -16.14
C VAL A 218 -8.04 -4.37 -16.42
N ARG A 219 -7.99 -3.49 -15.41
CA ARG A 219 -8.38 -2.07 -15.53
C ARG A 219 -7.59 -1.19 -14.57
N ILE A 220 -7.22 0.00 -15.02
CA ILE A 220 -6.67 1.07 -14.17
C ILE A 220 -7.74 2.14 -14.00
N GLY A 221 -7.89 2.62 -12.76
CA GLY A 221 -8.78 3.70 -12.37
C GLY A 221 -8.42 5.08 -12.90
N LYS A 222 -9.18 6.07 -12.43
CA LYS A 222 -8.89 7.51 -12.60
C LYS A 222 -8.18 8.05 -11.36
N GLY A 223 -7.01 8.67 -11.56
CA GLY A 223 -6.34 9.50 -10.56
C GLY A 223 -6.97 10.89 -10.45
N PHE A 224 -6.47 11.71 -9.53
CA PHE A 224 -6.96 13.08 -9.28
C PHE A 224 -5.87 14.04 -8.82
#